data_AF-A0A8J7K249-F1
#
_entry.id   AF-A0A8J7K249-F1
#
_cell.length_a   1.000
_cell.length_b   1.000
_cell.length_c   1.000
_cell.angle_alpha   90.00
_cell.angle_beta   90.00
_cell.angle_gamma   90.00
#
_symmetry.space_group_name_H-M   'P 1'
#
loop_
_entity.id
_entity.type
_entity.pdbx_description
1 polymer ?
#
loop_
_entity_poly.entity_id
_entity_poly.type
_entity_poly.pdbx_seq_one_letter_code
_entity_poly.pdbx_strand_id
1 'polypeptide(L)' 'MTQKRIVLNPKHTDKAQKILAQTGIDNCSQLFSILLVNFGDDLIKRLKGDCQ' A
#
# COMPACT_ATOMS: atom_id res chain seq x y z
N MET A 1 10.54 -16.87 -8.71
CA MET A 1 9.79 -15.69 -8.22
C MET A 1 8.32 -15.90 -8.54
N THR A 2 7.48 -16.18 -7.55
CA THR A 2 6.03 -16.39 -7.78
C THR A 2 5.34 -15.03 -7.74
N GLN A 3 4.94 -14.51 -8.89
CA GLN A 3 4.19 -13.26 -8.97
C GLN A 3 2.78 -13.48 -8.40
N LYS A 4 2.36 -12.66 -7.44
CA LYS A 4 0.99 -12.66 -6.91
C LYS A 4 0.23 -11.48 -7.50
N ARG A 5 -0.95 -11.74 -8.06
CA ARG A 5 -1.85 -10.68 -8.53
C ARG A 5 -2.60 -10.09 -7.33
N ILE A 6 -2.48 -8.78 -7.15
CA ILE A 6 -3.22 -8.02 -6.15
C ILE A 6 -4.22 -7.12 -6.89
N VAL A 7 -5.48 -7.17 -6.48
CA VAL A 7 -6.55 -6.35 -7.06
C VAL A 7 -6.94 -5.28 -6.07
N LEU A 8 -6.79 -4.02 -6.46
CA LEU A 8 -7.26 -2.89 -5.66
C LEU A 8 -8.79 -2.83 -5.72
N ASN A 9 -9.43 -2.65 -4.56
CA ASN A 9 -10.87 -2.42 -4.52
C ASN A 9 -11.21 -1.11 -5.26
N PRO A 10 -12.17 -1.10 -6.21
CA PRO A 10 -12.52 0.08 -7.00
C PRO A 10 -12.79 1.34 -6.17
N LYS A 11 -13.32 1.21 -4.95
CA LYS A 11 -13.61 2.33 -4.06
C LYS A 11 -12.37 3.10 -3.58
N HIS A 12 -11.17 2.53 -3.77
CA HIS A 12 -9.90 3.13 -3.36
C HIS A 12 -9.06 3.62 -4.54
N THR A 13 -9.55 3.46 -5.78
CA THR A 13 -8.83 3.83 -6.99
C THR A 13 -8.44 5.31 -7.01
N ASP A 14 -9.38 6.22 -6.73
CA ASP A 14 -9.10 7.67 -6.69
C ASP A 14 -8.03 8.03 -5.66
N LYS A 15 -8.06 7.37 -4.50
CA LYS A 15 -7.06 7.58 -3.45
C LYS A 15 -5.68 7.11 -3.89
N ALA A 16 -5.60 5.93 -4.50
CA ALA A 16 -4.35 5.40 -5.03
C ALA A 16 -3.78 6.33 -6.11
N GLN A 17 -4.61 6.77 -7.07
CA GLN A 17 -4.20 7.68 -8.15
C GLN A 17 -3.66 9.01 -7.62
N LYS A 18 -4.30 9.60 -6.61
CA LYS A 18 -3.79 10.82 -5.95
C LYS A 18 -2.41 10.60 -5.32
N ILE A 19 -2.21 9.46 -4.66
CA ILE A 19 -0.90 9.13 -4.06
C ILE A 19 0.16 8.97 -5.15
N LEU A 20 -0.14 8.22 -6.22
CA LEU A 20 0.78 8.03 -7.35
C LEU A 20 1.20 9.39 -7.94
N ALA A 21 0.23 10.27 -8.21
CA ALA A 21 0.48 11.60 -8.77
C ALA A 21 1.34 12.51 -7.86
N GLN A 22 1.16 12.42 -6.53
CA GLN A 22 1.91 13.26 -5.58
C GLN A 22 3.30 12.73 -5.26
N THR A 23 3.52 11.42 -5.40
CA THR A 23 4.77 10.76 -5.01
C THR A 23 5.68 10.41 -6.18
N GLY A 24 5.16 10.45 -7.41
CA GLY A 24 5.89 10.04 -8.60
C GLY A 24 6.03 8.51 -8.74
N ILE A 25 5.21 7.74 -8.02
CA ILE A 25 5.19 6.27 -8.15
C ILE A 25 4.45 5.89 -9.43
N ASP A 26 5.04 4.98 -10.21
CA ASP A 26 4.54 4.66 -11.56
C ASP A 26 3.27 3.80 -11.57
N ASN A 27 3.08 2.91 -10.59
CA ASN A 27 1.93 2.02 -10.56
C ASN A 27 1.58 1.49 -9.15
N CYS A 28 0.38 0.91 -9.04
CA CYS A 28 -0.14 0.35 -7.79
C CYS A 28 0.69 -0.81 -7.24
N SER A 29 1.38 -1.59 -8.08
CA SER A 29 2.23 -2.70 -7.61
C SER A 29 3.44 -2.16 -6.86
N GLN A 30 4.07 -1.13 -7.42
CA GLN A 30 5.18 -0.43 -6.78
C GLN A 30 4.74 0.28 -5.49
N LEU A 31 3.57 0.95 -5.51
CA LEU A 31 2.98 1.55 -4.32
C LEU A 31 2.78 0.50 -3.21
N PHE A 32 2.22 -0.66 -3.54
CA PHE A 32 2.01 -1.74 -2.57
C PHE A 32 3.34 -2.27 -2.02
N SER A 33 4.35 -2.46 -2.88
CA SER A 33 5.69 -2.88 -2.44
C SER A 33 6.29 -1.89 -1.44
N ILE A 34 6.20 -0.58 -1.72
CA ILE A 34 6.68 0.47 -0.83
C ILE A 34 5.92 0.44 0.50
N LEU A 35 4.59 0.34 0.47
CA LEU A 35 3.76 0.26 1.67
C LEU A 35 4.12 -0.96 2.53
N LEU A 36 4.30 -2.12 1.91
CA LEU A 36 4.62 -3.35 2.61
C LEU A 36 6.01 -3.28 3.26
N VAL A 37 7.01 -2.78 2.54
CA VAL A 37 8.40 -2.74 3.02
C VAL A 37 8.62 -1.66 4.07
N ASN A 38 8.03 -0.48 3.90
CA ASN A 38 8.31 0.66 4.78
C ASN A 38 7.31 0.80 5.92
N PHE A 39 6.07 0.31 5.76
CA PHE A 39 4.99 0.50 6.73
C PHE A 39 4.39 -0.81 7.23
N GLY A 40 4.95 -1.97 6.85
CA GLY A 40 4.46 -3.28 7.28
C GLY A 40 4.47 -3.46 8.80
N ASP A 41 5.56 -3.03 9.46
CA ASP A 41 5.68 -3.13 10.92
C ASP A 41 4.74 -2.17 11.64
N ASP A 42 4.59 -0.93 11.14
CA ASP A 42 3.62 0.03 11.68
C ASP A 42 2.18 -0.46 11.52
N LEU A 43 1.87 -1.12 10.40
CA LEU A 43 0.57 -1.75 10.18
C LEU A 43 0.31 -2.83 11.22
N ILE A 44 1.30 -3.69 11.51
CA ILE A 44 1.18 -4.73 12.54
C ILE A 44 0.92 -4.10 13.91
N LYS A 45 1.69 -3.08 14.30
CA LYS A 45 1.52 -2.37 15.59
C LYS A 45 0.12 -1.79 15.74
N ARG A 46 -0.35 -1.08 14.70
CA ARG A 46 -1.69 -0.46 14.68
C ARG A 46 -2.82 -1.47 14.71
N LEU A 47 -2.69 -2.60 14.04
CA LEU A 47 -3.75 -3.61 13.95
C LEU A 47 -3.80 -4.56 15.15
N LYS A 48 -2.64 -4.87 15.76
CA LYS A 48 -2.58 -5.75 16.94
C LYS A 48 -2.90 -5.03 18.25
N GLY A 49 -3.22 -3.74 18.20
CA GLY A 49 -3.58 -2.98 19.39
C GLY A 49 -2.38 -2.58 20.25
N ASP A 50 -1.18 -2.48 19.69
CA ASP A 50 -0.06 -1.77 20.33
C ASP A 50 -0.22 -0.24 20.16
N CYS A 51 -1.48 0.21 20.10
CA CYS A 51 -1.86 1.59 20.30
C CYS A 51 -2.00 1.73 21.82
N GLN A 52 -0.86 1.98 22.44
CA GLN A 52 -0.73 2.32 23.85
C GLN A 52 -1.68 3.47 24.25
#